data_AF-A0A1H7P8M9-F1
#
_entry.id   AF-A0A1H7P8M9-F1
#
_cell.length_a   1.000
_cell.length_b   1.000
_cell.length_c   1.000
_cell.angle_alpha   90.00
_cell.angle_beta   90.00
_cell.angle_gamma   90.00
#
_symmetry.space_group_name_H-M   'P 1'
#
loop_
_entity.id
_entity.type
_entity.pdbx_description
1 polymer ?
#
loop_
_entity_poly.entity_id
_entity_poly.type
_entity_poly.pdbx_seq_one_letter_code
_entity_poly.pdbx_strand_id
1 'polypeptide(L)'
;MSAPRPSGDDTALDALEELVRRIDESVDELARARARAEALLAARRAGRPWLELVTEESRPLVVESISTVLSCLATAGSQWRREEAAALQREQVSINRIAALFGVTRQRISALLKENGAGPGS
;
A
#
# COMPACT_ATOMS: atom_id res chain seq x y z
N MET A 1 36.14 5.32 -12.10
CA MET A 1 36.06 4.73 -10.74
C MET A 1 34.58 4.64 -10.40
N SER A 2 34.00 3.44 -10.44
CA SER A 2 32.60 3.24 -10.08
C SER A 2 32.42 3.40 -8.57
N ALA A 3 31.50 4.26 -8.16
CA ALA A 3 31.13 4.38 -6.75
C ALA A 3 30.46 3.08 -6.26
N PRO A 4 30.66 2.66 -4.99
CA PRO A 4 29.94 1.53 -4.41
C PRO A 4 28.44 1.84 -4.40
N ARG A 5 27.59 0.89 -4.80
CA ARG A 5 26.13 1.06 -4.71
C ARG A 5 25.69 0.98 -3.24
N PRO A 6 24.85 1.88 -2.72
CA PRO A 6 24.23 1.76 -1.40
C PRO A 6 23.16 0.64 -1.40
N SER A 7 23.59 -0.62 -1.33
CA SER A 7 22.75 -1.81 -1.57
C SER A 7 21.59 -2.08 -0.59
N GLY A 8 21.29 -1.17 0.35
CA GLY A 8 20.15 -1.30 1.26
C GLY A 8 19.41 0.01 1.53
N ASP A 9 20.09 1.16 1.50
CA ASP A 9 19.39 2.45 1.60
C ASP A 9 18.62 2.76 0.32
N ASP A 10 19.16 2.31 -0.83
CA ASP A 10 18.47 2.39 -2.11
C ASP A 10 17.14 1.60 -2.07
N THR A 11 17.08 0.42 -1.43
CA THR A 11 15.84 -0.39 -1.40
C THR A 11 14.74 0.20 -0.51
N ALA A 12 15.12 0.85 0.60
CA ALA A 12 14.18 1.55 1.45
C ALA A 12 13.65 2.82 0.75
N LEU A 13 14.54 3.58 0.11
CA LEU A 13 14.14 4.75 -0.67
C LEU A 13 13.17 4.35 -1.81
N ASP A 14 13.52 3.33 -2.60
CA ASP A 14 12.68 2.81 -3.68
C ASP A 14 11.30 2.36 -3.19
N ALA A 15 11.25 1.67 -2.04
CA ALA A 15 9.99 1.23 -1.45
C ALA A 15 9.12 2.40 -0.94
N LEU A 16 9.75 3.47 -0.43
CA LEU A 16 9.04 4.68 -0.02
C LEU A 16 8.51 5.45 -1.23
N GLU A 17 9.31 5.61 -2.28
CA GLU A 17 8.88 6.22 -3.54
C GLU A 17 7.72 5.45 -4.18
N GLU A 18 7.80 4.12 -4.19
CA GLU A 18 6.70 3.27 -4.66
C GLU A 18 5.44 3.45 -3.80
N LEU A 19 5.56 3.52 -2.48
CA LEU A 19 4.43 3.79 -1.60
C LEU A 19 3.77 5.14 -1.93
N VAL A 20 4.55 6.20 -2.11
CA VAL A 20 4.04 7.53 -2.49
C VAL A 20 3.28 7.44 -3.81
N ARG A 21 3.88 6.83 -4.83
CA ARG A 21 3.25 6.66 -6.14
C ARG A 21 1.94 5.86 -6.05
N ARG A 22 1.92 4.80 -5.25
CA ARG A 22 0.72 3.97 -5.02
C ARG A 22 -0.39 4.74 -4.30
N ILE A 23 -0.03 5.66 -3.40
CA ILE A 23 -0.97 6.57 -2.74
C ILE A 23 -1.58 7.52 -3.78
N ASP A 24 -0.78 8.15 -4.62
CA ASP A 24 -1.28 9.08 -5.64
C ASP A 24 -2.25 8.39 -6.62
N GLU A 25 -1.87 7.21 -7.13
CA GLU A 25 -2.75 6.41 -7.99
C GLU A 25 -4.05 5.98 -7.27
N SER A 26 -3.97 5.72 -5.96
CA SER A 26 -5.14 5.37 -5.15
C SER A 26 -6.07 6.57 -4.96
N VAL A 27 -5.52 7.78 -4.78
CA VAL A 27 -6.32 9.01 -4.70
C VAL A 27 -7.10 9.21 -6.00
N ASP A 28 -6.43 9.06 -7.15
CA ASP A 28 -7.06 9.18 -8.47
C ASP A 28 -8.18 8.15 -8.67
N GLU A 29 -7.95 6.89 -8.27
CA GLU A 29 -8.95 5.83 -8.37
C GLU A 29 -10.15 6.08 -7.44
N LEU A 30 -9.90 6.50 -6.19
CA LEU A 30 -10.96 6.84 -5.25
C LEU A 30 -11.75 8.08 -5.69
N ALA A 31 -11.12 9.06 -6.33
CA ALA A 31 -11.81 10.20 -6.91
C ALA A 31 -12.79 9.78 -8.03
N ARG A 32 -12.36 8.86 -8.91
CA ARG A 32 -13.24 8.26 -9.94
C ARG A 32 -14.39 7.48 -9.32
N ALA A 33 -14.10 6.63 -8.32
CA ALA A 33 -15.11 5.85 -7.62
C ALA A 33 -16.14 6.75 -6.91
N ARG A 34 -15.69 7.85 -6.29
CA ARG A 34 -16.56 8.86 -5.66
C ARG A 34 -17.50 9.51 -6.67
N ALA A 35 -16.98 9.97 -7.81
CA ALA A 35 -17.80 10.59 -8.85
C ALA A 35 -18.88 9.63 -9.38
N ARG A 36 -18.53 8.34 -9.54
CA ARG A 36 -19.50 7.30 -9.93
C ARG A 36 -20.56 7.06 -8.86
N ALA A 37 -20.17 6.98 -7.59
CA ALA A 37 -21.11 6.84 -6.48
C ALA A 37 -22.09 8.03 -6.40
N GLU A 38 -21.63 9.25 -6.67
CA GLU A 38 -22.48 10.44 -6.74
C GLU A 38 -23.49 10.36 -7.90
N ALA A 39 -23.08 9.85 -9.07
CA ALA A 39 -24.00 9.63 -10.19
C ALA A 39 -25.08 8.59 -9.85
N LEU A 40 -24.70 7.48 -9.21
CA LEU A 40 -25.65 6.45 -8.73
C LEU A 40 -26.65 7.04 -7.71
N LEU A 41 -26.15 7.85 -6.78
CA LEU A 41 -26.98 8.55 -5.78
C LEU A 41 -27.99 9.49 -6.45
N ALA A 42 -27.56 10.30 -7.43
CA ALA A 42 -28.42 11.20 -8.18
C ALA A 42 -29.51 10.44 -8.96
N ALA A 43 -29.11 9.37 -9.66
CA ALA A 43 -30.00 8.51 -10.41
C ALA A 43 -31.04 7.82 -9.51
N ARG A 44 -30.62 7.34 -8.34
CA ARG A 44 -31.52 6.78 -7.33
C ARG A 44 -32.51 7.80 -6.80
N ARG A 45 -32.07 9.03 -6.51
CA ARG A 45 -32.92 10.13 -6.05
C ARG A 45 -33.95 10.55 -7.10
N ALA A 46 -33.63 10.39 -8.38
CA ALA A 46 -34.57 10.57 -9.49
C ALA A 46 -35.60 9.43 -9.65
N GLY A 47 -35.59 8.43 -8.76
CA GLY A 47 -36.57 7.36 -8.73
C GLY A 47 -36.17 6.09 -9.49
N ARG A 48 -34.97 6.03 -10.08
CA ARG A 48 -34.51 4.84 -10.82
C ARG A 48 -34.40 3.62 -9.90
N PRO A 49 -34.75 2.41 -10.38
CA PRO A 49 -34.68 1.17 -9.61
C PRO A 49 -33.25 0.67 -9.48
N TRP A 50 -32.93 0.03 -8.36
CA TRP A 50 -31.57 -0.46 -8.07
C TRP A 50 -31.03 -1.47 -9.10
N LEU A 51 -31.89 -2.34 -9.62
CA LEU A 51 -31.48 -3.34 -10.61
C LEU A 51 -30.93 -2.67 -11.87
N GLU A 52 -31.58 -1.62 -12.35
CA GLU A 52 -31.15 -0.85 -13.52
C GLU A 52 -29.84 -0.11 -13.23
N LEU A 53 -29.74 0.55 -12.07
CA LEU A 53 -28.53 1.28 -11.66
C LEU A 53 -27.29 0.38 -11.58
N VAL A 54 -27.42 -0.82 -11.01
CA VAL A 54 -26.31 -1.78 -10.88
C VAL A 54 -25.98 -2.42 -12.23
N THR A 55 -26.99 -2.67 -13.06
CA THR A 55 -26.78 -3.29 -14.39
C THR A 55 -26.08 -2.34 -15.36
N GLU A 56 -26.38 -1.04 -15.28
CA GLU A 56 -25.78 -0.01 -16.14
C GLU A 56 -24.51 0.61 -15.56
N GLU A 57 -24.11 0.22 -14.35
CA GLU A 57 -22.88 0.73 -13.74
C GLU A 57 -21.67 0.38 -14.59
N SER A 58 -20.95 1.41 -15.04
CA SER A 58 -19.72 1.22 -15.81
C SER A 58 -18.62 0.62 -14.95
N ARG A 59 -17.94 -0.41 -15.48
CA ARG A 59 -16.83 -1.09 -14.81
C ARG A 59 -15.58 -0.21 -14.71
N PRO A 60 -14.73 -0.39 -13.69
CA PRO A 60 -14.96 -1.21 -12.49
C PRO A 60 -16.10 -0.65 -11.63
N LEU A 61 -16.84 -1.53 -10.94
CA LEU A 61 -17.86 -1.08 -9.99
C LEU A 61 -17.19 -0.26 -8.87
N VAL A 62 -17.91 0.66 -8.23
CA VAL A 62 -17.39 1.45 -7.10
C VAL A 62 -16.75 0.55 -6.03
N VAL A 63 -17.41 -0.56 -5.70
CA VAL A 63 -16.90 -1.52 -4.70
C VAL A 63 -15.63 -2.23 -5.17
N GLU A 64 -15.50 -2.52 -6.47
CA GLU A 64 -14.31 -3.15 -7.04
C GLU A 64 -13.12 -2.20 -7.02
N SER A 65 -13.33 -0.93 -7.36
CA SER A 65 -12.31 0.12 -7.22
C SER A 65 -11.80 0.25 -5.79
N ILE A 66 -12.69 0.25 -4.80
CA ILE A 66 -12.30 0.32 -3.38
C ILE A 66 -11.48 -0.92 -2.99
N SER A 67 -11.93 -2.12 -3.36
CA SER A 67 -11.20 -3.36 -3.06
C SER A 67 -9.82 -3.39 -3.70
N THR A 68 -9.68 -2.91 -4.93
CA THR A 68 -8.39 -2.78 -5.62
C THR A 68 -7.47 -1.80 -4.89
N VAL A 69 -7.95 -0.61 -4.55
CA VAL A 69 -7.17 0.41 -3.81
C VAL A 69 -6.68 -0.14 -2.47
N LEU A 70 -7.56 -0.78 -1.69
CA LEU A 70 -7.19 -1.37 -0.40
C LEU A 70 -6.10 -2.44 -0.56
N SER A 71 -6.20 -3.27 -1.60
CA SER A 71 -5.22 -4.33 -1.88
C SER A 71 -3.86 -3.76 -2.31
N CYS A 72 -3.87 -2.72 -3.16
CA CYS A 72 -2.66 -2.01 -3.59
C CYS A 72 -1.94 -1.35 -2.42
N LEU A 73 -2.67 -0.60 -1.58
CA LEU A 73 -2.10 0.08 -0.42
C LEU A 73 -1.62 -0.91 0.65
N ALA A 74 -2.34 -2.01 0.86
CA ALA A 74 -1.90 -3.07 1.78
C ALA A 74 -0.57 -3.69 1.34
N THR A 75 -0.42 -3.92 0.04
CA THR A 75 0.81 -4.47 -0.55
C THR A 75 1.97 -3.50 -0.39
N ALA A 76 1.81 -2.26 -0.87
CA ALA A 76 2.85 -1.24 -0.81
C ALA A 76 3.27 -0.91 0.63
N GLY A 77 2.30 -0.75 1.54
CA GLY A 77 2.59 -0.49 2.95
C GLY A 77 3.25 -1.68 3.67
N SER A 78 2.95 -2.91 3.26
CA SER A 78 3.64 -4.10 3.78
C SER A 78 5.11 -4.14 3.34
N GLN A 79 5.38 -3.81 2.07
CA GLN A 79 6.74 -3.70 1.55
C GLN A 79 7.52 -2.59 2.24
N TRP A 80 6.96 -1.38 2.33
CA TRP A 80 7.61 -0.26 3.00
C TRP A 80 7.99 -0.60 4.45
N ARG A 81 7.07 -1.18 5.24
CA ARG A 81 7.39 -1.57 6.63
C ARG A 81 8.55 -2.56 6.76
N ARG A 82 8.74 -3.45 5.78
CA ARG A 82 9.86 -4.40 5.79
C ARG A 82 11.17 -3.69 5.49
N GLU A 83 11.20 -2.85 4.46
CA GLU A 83 12.41 -2.13 4.07
C GLU A 83 12.82 -1.09 5.12
N GLU A 84 11.86 -0.36 5.70
CA GLU A 84 12.10 0.59 6.79
C GLU A 84 12.69 -0.11 8.02
N ALA A 85 12.13 -1.25 8.43
CA ALA A 85 12.66 -2.02 9.56
C ALA A 85 14.07 -2.55 9.28
N ALA A 86 14.34 -3.00 8.05
CA ALA A 86 15.67 -3.46 7.65
C ALA A 86 16.68 -2.32 7.58
N ALA A 87 16.28 -1.14 7.11
CA ALA A 87 17.12 0.06 7.13
C ALA A 87 17.54 0.45 8.54
N LEU A 88 16.58 0.53 9.47
CA LEU A 88 16.86 0.80 10.87
C LEU A 88 17.78 -0.25 11.50
N GLN A 89 17.63 -1.54 11.13
CA GLN A 89 18.54 -2.59 11.61
C GLN A 89 19.97 -2.39 11.09
N ARG A 90 20.14 -2.00 9.82
CA ARG A 90 21.45 -1.68 9.23
C ARG A 90 22.11 -0.48 9.89
N GLU A 91 21.30 0.48 10.36
CA GLU A 91 21.72 1.59 11.22
C GLU A 91 21.99 1.18 12.68
N GLN A 92 22.00 -0.12 12.97
CA GLN A 92 22.27 -0.71 14.30
C GLN A 92 21.21 -0.35 15.36
N VAL A 93 20.02 0.07 14.95
CA VAL A 93 18.89 0.26 15.87
C VAL A 93 18.41 -1.11 16.36
N SER A 94 18.35 -1.28 17.69
CA SER A 94 17.95 -2.57 18.27
C SER A 94 16.50 -2.95 17.92
N ILE A 95 16.23 -4.25 17.77
CA ILE A 95 14.88 -4.78 17.49
C ILE A 95 13.86 -4.29 18.52
N ASN A 96 14.23 -4.16 19.80
CA ASN A 96 13.34 -3.65 20.84
C ASN A 96 12.96 -2.19 20.60
N ARG A 97 13.92 -1.37 20.13
CA ARG A 97 13.66 0.03 19.80
C ARG A 97 12.80 0.17 18.55
N ILE A 98 13.06 -0.62 17.51
CA ILE A 98 12.23 -0.67 16.29
C ILE A 98 10.79 -1.08 16.65
N ALA A 99 10.63 -2.12 17.48
CA ALA A 99 9.32 -2.58 17.94
C ALA A 99 8.53 -1.47 18.67
N ALA A 100 9.21 -0.72 19.54
CA ALA A 100 8.61 0.42 20.24
C ALA A 100 8.22 1.56 19.27
N LEU A 101 9.07 1.88 18.29
CA LEU A 101 8.77 2.91 17.27
C LEU A 101 7.57 2.54 16.40
N PHE A 102 7.46 1.27 16.03
CA PHE A 102 6.39 0.75 15.17
C PHE A 102 5.11 0.43 15.96
N GLY A 103 5.14 0.51 17.29
CA GLY A 103 4.01 0.14 18.15
C GLY A 103 3.62 -1.34 18.06
N VAL A 104 4.57 -2.22 17.74
CA VAL A 104 4.34 -3.66 17.58
C VAL A 104 5.24 -4.48 18.51
N THR A 105 4.99 -5.78 18.60
CA THR A 105 5.82 -6.67 19.42
C THR A 105 7.19 -6.92 18.78
N ARG A 106 8.18 -7.29 19.60
CA ARG A 106 9.50 -7.75 19.14
C ARG A 106 9.39 -8.88 18.11
N GLN A 107 8.49 -9.84 18.35
CA GLN A 107 8.26 -10.97 17.46
C GLN A 107 7.81 -10.52 16.07
N ARG A 108 6.96 -9.48 15.98
CA ARG A 108 6.51 -8.93 14.70
C ARG A 108 7.66 -8.33 13.90
N ILE A 109 8.55 -7.57 14.54
CA ILE A 109 9.75 -7.03 13.89
C ILE A 109 10.70 -8.16 13.45
N SER A 110 10.93 -9.15 14.31
CA SER A 110 11.76 -10.30 13.94
C SER A 110 11.21 -11.08 12.73
N ALA A 111 9.89 -11.16 12.56
CA ALA A 111 9.29 -11.76 11.37
C ALA A 111 9.55 -10.92 10.11
N LEU A 112 9.32 -9.60 10.17
CA LEU A 112 9.56 -8.68 9.06
C LEU A 112 11.02 -8.73 8.55
N LEU A 113 11.98 -8.77 9.48
CA LEU A 113 13.41 -8.83 9.13
C LEU A 113 13.82 -10.19 8.52
N LYS A 114 13.20 -11.30 8.97
CA LYS A 114 13.44 -12.63 8.37
C LYS A 114 12.90 -12.72 6.95
N GLU A 115 11.74 -12.14 6.68
CA GLU A 115 11.14 -12.10 5.35
C GLU A 115 12.01 -11.32 4.36
N ASN A 116 12.68 -10.25 4.80
CA ASN A 116 13.60 -9.49 3.94
C ASN A 116 14.91 -10.24 3.65
N GLY A 117 15.43 -10.98 4.64
CA GLY A 117 16.62 -11.82 4.46
C GLY A 117 16.42 -13.08 3.61
N ALA A 118 15.17 -13.43 3.26
CA ALA A 118 14.81 -14.62 2.49
C ALA A 118 14.54 -14.35 0.99
N GLY A 119 14.92 -13.17 0.46
CA GLY A 119 14.86 -12.86 -0.97
C GLY A 119 15.76 -13.79 -1.82
N PRO A 120 15.49 -13.96 -3.14
CA PRO A 120 15.99 -15.07 -3.94
C PRO A 120 17.50 -14.96 -4.17
N GLY A 121 18.27 -15.62 -3.32
CA GLY A 121 19.73 -15.60 -3.31
C GLY A 121 20.35 -16.62 -2.36
N SER A 122 19.71 -17.78 -2.19
CA SER A 122 20.34 -19.00 -1.65
C SER A 122 20.33 -20.08 -2.71
#